data_AF-A0A7Z9KV59-F1
#
_entry.id   AF-A0A7Z9KV59-F1
#
_cell.length_a   1.000
_cell.length_b   1.000
_cell.length_c   1.000
_cell.angle_alpha   90.00
_cell.angle_beta   90.00
_cell.angle_gamma   90.00
#
_symmetry.space_group_name_H-M   'P 1'
#
loop_
_entity.id
_entity.type
_entity.pdbx_description
1 polymer ?
#
loop_
_entity_poly.entity_id
_entity_poly.type
_entity_poly.pdbx_seq_one_letter_code
_entity_poly.pdbx_strand_id
1 'polypeptide(L)' 'ELKSLKLYLWSFRNDGHFHEAVTNMILDDLVTLLEPRQMTVEGDFYVRGGIRTVVRASHSKVRS' A
#
# COMPACT_ATOMS: atom_id res chain seq x y z
N GLU A 1 -16.29 -2.11 -0.83
CA GLU A 1 -16.89 -0.75 -0.83
C GLU A 1 -15.75 0.25 -1.06
N LEU A 2 -15.89 1.24 -1.96
CA LEU A 2 -14.79 2.11 -2.41
C LEU A 2 -14.60 3.35 -1.52
N LYS A 3 -15.64 3.80 -0.83
CA LYS A 3 -15.63 4.96 0.06
C LYS A 3 -14.75 4.70 1.27
N SER A 4 -14.86 3.52 1.88
CA SER A 4 -14.02 3.13 3.03
C SER A 4 -12.54 3.07 2.65
N LEU A 5 -12.21 2.51 1.48
CA LEU A 5 -10.83 2.46 0.97
C LEU A 5 -10.24 3.87 0.80
N LYS A 6 -11.01 4.80 0.22
CA LYS A 6 -10.56 6.20 0.07
C LYS A 6 -10.25 6.84 1.42
N LEU A 7 -11.13 6.67 2.40
CA LEU A 7 -10.95 7.23 3.75
C LEU A 7 -9.74 6.64 4.45
N TYR A 8 -9.51 5.33 4.30
CA TYR A 8 -8.31 4.65 4.78
C TYR A 8 -7.04 5.21 4.14
N LEU A 9 -6.98 5.34 2.81
CA LEU A 9 -5.80 5.94 2.15
C LEU A 9 -5.55 7.39 2.60
N TRP A 10 -6.60 8.14 2.92
CA TRP A 10 -6.48 9.51 3.42
C TRP A 10 -5.92 9.61 4.84
N SER A 11 -6.03 8.58 5.69
CA SER A 11 -5.48 8.65 7.05
C SER A 11 -3.95 8.78 7.04
N PHE A 12 -3.28 8.24 6.02
CA PHE A 12 -1.83 8.32 5.86
C PHE A 12 -1.32 9.68 5.37
N ARG A 13 -2.20 10.62 5.00
CA ARG A 13 -1.79 11.90 4.38
C ARG A 13 -0.98 12.79 5.31
N ASN A 14 -1.29 12.74 6.60
CA ASN A 14 -0.71 13.64 7.60
C ASN A 14 0.37 12.97 8.45
N ASP A 15 0.57 11.66 8.30
CA ASP A 15 1.61 10.92 9.02
C ASP A 15 2.88 10.81 8.19
N GLY A 16 4.00 11.20 8.79
CA GLY A 16 5.33 11.12 8.19
C GLY A 16 5.85 9.69 8.14
N HIS A 17 5.27 8.83 7.31
CA HIS A 17 5.77 7.49 7.06
C HIS A 17 6.76 7.48 5.90
N PHE A 18 7.79 6.62 5.99
CA PHE A 18 8.61 6.27 4.84
C PHE A 18 7.73 5.64 3.75
N HIS A 19 8.01 5.95 2.49
CA HIS A 19 7.24 5.48 1.32
C HIS A 19 7.10 3.94 1.29
N GLU A 20 8.15 3.21 1.71
CA GLU A 20 8.13 1.75 1.78
C GLU A 20 7.24 1.23 2.90
N ALA A 21 7.31 1.85 4.08
CA ALA A 21 6.54 1.45 5.24
C ALA A 21 5.04 1.59 5.00
N VAL A 22 4.60 2.70 4.38
CA VAL A 22 3.18 2.92 4.09
C VAL A 22 2.67 1.93 3.03
N THR A 23 3.45 1.63 2.00
CA THR A 23 3.04 0.66 0.96
C THR A 23 2.92 -0.76 1.51
N ASN A 24 3.84 -1.18 2.39
CA ASN A 24 3.74 -2.48 3.07
C ASN A 24 2.54 -2.54 4.02
N MET A 25 2.32 -1.50 4.83
CA MET A 25 1.19 -1.45 5.77
C MET A 25 -0.16 -1.55 5.04
N ILE A 26 -0.31 -0.83 3.92
CA ILE A 26 -1.52 -0.93 3.09
C ILE A 26 -1.73 -2.34 2.56
N LEU A 27 -0.67 -3.01 2.08
CA LEU A 27 -0.77 -4.39 1.61
C LEU A 27 -1.19 -5.33 2.76
N ASP A 28 -0.53 -5.23 3.92
CA ASP A 28 -0.77 -6.12 5.06
C ASP A 28 -2.21 -5.99 5.60
N ASP A 29 -2.71 -4.76 5.73
CA ASP A 29 -4.08 -4.49 6.18
C ASP A 29 -5.11 -5.06 5.18
N LEU A 30 -4.89 -4.85 3.87
CA LEU A 30 -5.79 -5.35 2.83
C LEU A 30 -5.73 -6.88 2.70
N VAL A 31 -4.56 -7.49 2.84
CA VAL A 31 -4.40 -8.95 2.84
C VAL A 31 -5.11 -9.56 4.05
N THR A 32 -4.96 -8.96 5.22
CA THR A 32 -5.62 -9.41 6.45
C THR A 32 -7.15 -9.31 6.33
N LEU A 33 -7.65 -8.23 5.74
CA LEU A 33 -9.09 -7.99 5.60
C LEU A 33 -9.75 -8.85 4.51
N LEU A 34 -9.06 -9.11 3.41
CA LEU A 34 -9.66 -9.69 2.20
C LEU A 34 -9.21 -11.13 1.92
N GLU A 35 -8.20 -11.62 2.63
CA GLU A 35 -7.60 -12.95 2.48
C GLU A 35 -7.34 -13.37 1.02
N PRO A 36 -6.79 -12.48 0.16
CA PRO A 36 -6.73 -12.69 -1.29
C PRO A 36 -5.81 -13.85 -1.65
N ARG A 37 -6.00 -14.45 -2.84
CA ARG A 37 -5.02 -15.39 -3.41
C ARG A 37 -3.74 -14.68 -3.84
N GLN A 38 -3.90 -13.49 -4.45
CA GLN A 38 -2.82 -12.62 -4.87
C GLN A 38 -3.27 -11.16 -4.72
N MET A 39 -2.33 -10.29 -4.36
CA MET A 39 -2.55 -8.85 -4.27
C MET A 39 -1.24 -8.11 -4.49
N THR A 40 -1.31 -6.95 -5.16
CA THR A 40 -0.17 -6.03 -5.30
C THR A 40 -0.63 -4.63 -4.97
N VAL A 41 0.17 -3.91 -4.19
CA VAL A 41 0.01 -2.49 -3.92
C VAL A 41 1.21 -1.75 -4.51
N GLU A 42 0.93 -0.73 -5.31
CA GLU A 42 1.94 0.18 -5.88
C GLU A 42 1.74 1.58 -5.32
N GLY A 43 2.76 2.11 -4.67
CA GLY A 43 2.84 3.52 -4.28
C GLY A 43 3.72 4.28 -5.25
N ASP A 44 3.14 5.14 -6.08
CA ASP A 44 3.85 6.08 -6.95
C ASP A 44 3.92 7.45 -6.26
N PHE A 45 5.09 7.77 -5.72
CA PHE A 45 5.29 8.96 -4.90
C PHE A 45 5.86 10.11 -5.73
N TYR A 46 5.33 11.32 -5.48
CA TYR A 46 5.81 12.53 -6.11
C TYR A 46 7.31 12.74 -5.89
N VAL A 47 7.96 13.32 -6.90
CA VAL A 47 9.39 13.63 -6.89
C VAL A 47 9.75 14.53 -5.71
N ARG A 48 10.74 14.12 -4.93
CA ARG A 48 11.37 14.95 -3.89
C ARG A 48 12.87 14.97 -4.12
N GLY A 49 13.49 16.17 -4.15
CA GLY A 49 14.93 16.30 -4.40
C GLY A 49 15.40 15.79 -5.77
N GLY A 50 14.52 15.78 -6.78
CA GLY A 50 14.84 15.29 -8.13
C GLY A 50 14.73 13.77 -8.32
N ILE A 51 14.35 13.02 -7.27
CA ILE A 51 14.21 11.56 -7.34
C ILE A 51 12.72 11.18 -7.28
N ARG A 52 12.25 10.38 -8.25
CA ARG A 52 10.94 9.71 -8.22
C ARG A 52 11.09 8.37 -7.50
N THR A 53 10.13 8.04 -6.64
CA THR A 53 10.11 6.76 -5.94
C THR A 53 8.83 6.02 -6.28
N VAL A 54 8.97 4.78 -6.75
CA VAL A 54 7.86 3.84 -6.94
C VAL A 54 8.15 2.63 -6.07
N VAL A 55 7.24 2.32 -5.15
CA VAL A 55 7.33 1.15 -4.28
C VAL A 55 6.26 0.14 -4.70
N ARG A 56 6.64 -1.14 -4.82
CA ARG A 56 5.71 -2.24 -5.09
C ARG A 56 5.84 -3.28 -3.99
N ALA A 57 4.71 -3.65 -3.39
CA ALA A 57 4.61 -4.76 -2.46
C ALA A 57 3.59 -5.77 -2.99
N SER A 58 3.88 -7.06 -2.84
CA SER A 58 3.03 -8.14 -3.37
C SER A 58 2.85 -9.28 -2.39
N HIS A 59 1.63 -9.80 -2.33
CA HIS A 59 1.24 -11.01 -1.60
C HIS A 59 0.79 -12.09 -2.59
N SER A 60 1.22 -13.33 -2.36
CA SER A 60 0.75 -14.50 -3.10
C SER A 60 0.64 -15.69 -2.14
N LYS A 61 -0.55 -16.26 -2.00
CA LYS A 61 -0.73 -17.53 -1.26
C LYS A 61 -0.04 -18.63 -2.05
N VAL A 62 0.99 -19.25 -1.47
CA VAL A 62 1.61 -20.46 -2.02
C VAL A 62 0.56 -21.56 -1.93
N ARG A 63 0.25 -22.22 -3.05
CA ARG A 63 -0.60 -23.41 -3.04
C ARG A 63 0.15 -24.50 -2.26
N SER A 64 -0.40 -24.90 -1.12
CA SER A 64 -0.03 -26.13 -0.41
C SER A 64 -0.50 -27.36 -1.18
#